data_AF-A0A7S4M7F6-F1
#
_entry.id   AF-A0A7S4M7F6-F1
#
_cell.length_a   1.000
_cell.length_b   1.000
_cell.length_c   1.000
_cell.angle_alpha   90.00
_cell.angle_beta   90.00
_cell.angle_gamma   90.00
#
_symmetry.space_group_name_H-M   'P 1'
#
loop_
_entity.id
_entity.type
_entity.pdbx_description
1 polymer ?
#
loop_
_entity_poly.entity_id
_entity_poly.type
_entity_poly.pdbx_seq_one_letter_code
_entity_poly.pdbx_strand_id
1 'polypeptide(L)'
;GYVSEQSAYHHGEASLMGTIIAMAQNYVGSNNINLLFPAGQFGTRLMGGKDSASPRYIFTRLNEITRSIFPEHDDHLLEYLDDDGQSIEPKWYMPILPMVLVNGSDGIGTGWSTSIPNYNPSDIVDNLKRMLAGEPMEEMHPWYNGFNGVIEIAGKSYECQGTYEEVDTDTIRITELPIRTWTQNYKEFLEECLVGAKGKAPIISDYRDHSGDTTVDFTVKFEEGVLDTLLKSNTLEKKLKLTSKKFSTTNMHLFNADGEIKKYDSVEDIMREFFDMRLSYYHKRKEWLVKVKREEVQRISNRVRFILMVINDELVVAKKKKAVLLKELEDLKFDKMRASTKKPKAKNAIVTEEEEEDSKASYDYLLSMPLWNLTMEKVEKLKKEEEERKQELNILLETTKEQMWIQDLEEFEQGLSTFQASVAKSNKQTTRKSVGTLKGKKKVTKKTVTKKTTATKKTTPA
;
A
#
# COMPACT_ATOMS: atom_id res chain seq x y z
N GLY A 1 2.37 -6.81 -18.37
CA GLY A 1 1.32 -6.30 -19.25
C GLY A 1 1.11 -4.82 -19.00
N TYR A 2 -0.07 -4.43 -18.50
CA TYR A 2 -0.49 -3.02 -18.40
C TYR A 2 0.54 -2.06 -17.78
N VAL A 3 1.12 -2.41 -16.62
CA VAL A 3 2.15 -1.56 -15.99
C VAL A 3 3.37 -1.41 -16.90
N SER A 4 3.83 -2.50 -17.52
CA SER A 4 4.99 -2.47 -18.43
C SER A 4 4.78 -1.53 -19.61
N GLU A 5 3.55 -1.46 -20.14
CA GLU A 5 3.18 -0.57 -21.23
C GLU A 5 3.07 0.89 -20.77
N GLN A 6 2.41 1.13 -19.63
CA GLN A 6 2.09 2.50 -19.17
C GLN A 6 3.25 3.20 -18.46
N SER A 7 4.18 2.44 -17.87
CA SER A 7 5.35 2.96 -17.14
C SER A 7 6.66 2.75 -17.91
N ALA A 8 6.59 2.37 -19.19
CA ALA A 8 7.74 2.03 -20.03
C ALA A 8 8.79 1.13 -19.32
N TYR A 9 8.33 0.08 -18.64
CA TYR A 9 9.24 -0.78 -17.87
C TYR A 9 10.11 -1.64 -18.79
N HIS A 10 11.44 -1.43 -18.75
CA HIS A 10 12.40 -2.03 -19.68
C HIS A 10 12.95 -3.41 -19.28
N HIS A 11 12.46 -4.02 -18.19
CA HIS A 11 12.88 -5.35 -17.76
C HIS A 11 11.77 -6.40 -17.91
N GLY A 12 12.14 -7.68 -17.83
CA GLY A 12 11.19 -8.78 -18.02
C GLY A 12 10.02 -8.74 -17.03
N GLU A 13 8.80 -8.95 -17.53
CA GLU A 13 7.57 -8.86 -16.73
C GLU A 13 7.54 -9.84 -15.53
N ALA A 14 8.33 -10.91 -15.55
CA ALA A 14 8.45 -11.82 -14.42
C ALA A 14 8.94 -11.12 -13.14
N SER A 15 9.87 -10.17 -13.28
CA SER A 15 10.34 -9.34 -12.16
C SER A 15 9.21 -8.45 -11.65
N LEU A 16 8.47 -7.81 -12.55
CA LEU A 16 7.34 -6.94 -12.23
C LEU A 16 6.20 -7.70 -11.51
N MET A 17 5.88 -8.91 -11.97
CA MET A 17 4.90 -9.78 -11.30
C MET A 17 5.36 -10.16 -9.88
N GLY A 18 6.66 -10.43 -9.69
CA GLY A 18 7.24 -10.65 -8.36
C GLY A 18 7.07 -9.44 -7.45
N THR A 19 7.35 -8.24 -7.94
CA THR A 19 7.14 -6.98 -7.21
C THR A 19 5.69 -6.77 -6.83
N ILE A 20 4.75 -6.98 -7.76
CA ILE A 20 3.30 -6.86 -7.49
C ILE A 20 2.85 -7.84 -6.40
N ILE A 21 3.35 -9.09 -6.43
CA ILE A 21 3.07 -10.08 -5.39
C ILE A 21 3.60 -9.58 -4.05
N ALA A 22 4.86 -9.16 -3.99
CA ALA A 22 5.49 -8.66 -2.74
C ALA A 22 4.76 -7.45 -2.17
N MET A 23 4.31 -6.50 -3.00
CA MET A 23 3.53 -5.33 -2.57
C MET A 23 2.13 -5.69 -2.02
N ALA A 24 1.61 -6.86 -2.38
CA ALA A 24 0.30 -7.34 -1.93
C ALA A 24 0.37 -8.27 -0.72
N GLN A 25 1.54 -8.85 -0.42
CA GLN A 25 1.72 -9.80 0.69
C GLN A 25 1.43 -9.15 2.05
N ASN A 26 0.74 -9.89 2.92
CA ASN A 26 0.24 -9.40 4.20
C ASN A 26 0.39 -10.43 5.35
N TYR A 27 1.27 -11.43 5.19
CA TYR A 27 1.58 -12.38 6.26
C TYR A 27 2.57 -11.76 7.27
N VAL A 28 2.62 -12.30 8.49
CA VAL A 28 3.49 -11.81 9.57
C VAL A 28 4.96 -11.78 9.12
N GLY A 29 5.58 -10.60 9.22
CA GLY A 29 6.96 -10.36 8.77
C GLY A 29 7.11 -9.89 7.31
N SER A 30 6.01 -9.64 6.60
CA SER A 30 5.99 -8.95 5.29
C SER A 30 5.64 -7.45 5.44
N ASN A 31 4.59 -6.94 4.79
CA ASN A 31 4.18 -5.53 4.87
C ASN A 31 3.32 -5.28 6.12
N ASN A 32 3.55 -4.19 6.84
CA ASN A 32 2.61 -3.72 7.86
C ASN A 32 1.31 -3.19 7.23
N ILE A 33 1.46 -2.49 6.10
CA ILE A 33 0.35 -2.05 5.25
C ILE A 33 0.67 -2.43 3.80
N ASN A 34 0.07 -3.51 3.31
CA ASN A 34 0.13 -3.83 1.89
C ASN A 34 -0.70 -2.83 1.08
N LEU A 35 -0.11 -2.20 0.05
CA LEU A 35 -0.80 -1.22 -0.79
C LEU A 35 -1.73 -1.88 -1.82
N LEU A 36 -1.49 -3.16 -2.09
CA LEU A 36 -2.25 -3.98 -3.03
C LEU A 36 -3.02 -5.08 -2.31
N PHE A 37 -4.26 -5.32 -2.69
CA PHE A 37 -5.12 -6.33 -2.08
C PHE A 37 -4.80 -7.75 -2.62
N PRO A 38 -4.45 -8.73 -1.76
CA PRO A 38 -4.09 -10.07 -2.21
C PRO A 38 -5.35 -10.94 -2.47
N ALA A 39 -5.96 -10.84 -3.66
CA ALA A 39 -7.10 -11.68 -4.05
C ALA A 39 -6.62 -13.02 -4.64
N GLY A 40 -6.32 -13.98 -3.77
CA GLY A 40 -5.85 -15.32 -4.15
C GLY A 40 -4.75 -15.80 -3.21
N GLN A 41 -3.94 -16.75 -3.67
CA GLN A 41 -2.78 -17.24 -2.91
C GLN A 41 -1.53 -16.41 -3.25
N PHE A 42 -1.27 -15.35 -2.49
CA PHE A 42 -0.10 -14.47 -2.65
C PHE A 42 1.14 -14.94 -1.86
N GLY A 43 1.03 -16.14 -1.26
CA GLY A 43 2.03 -16.73 -0.41
C GLY A 43 1.77 -16.42 1.06
N THR A 44 2.34 -17.24 1.93
CA THR A 44 2.03 -17.27 3.36
C THR A 44 3.31 -17.28 4.18
N ARG A 45 3.15 -17.15 5.51
CA ARG A 45 4.28 -17.29 6.44
C ARG A 45 4.85 -18.72 6.49
N LEU A 46 4.15 -19.72 5.93
CA LEU A 46 4.63 -21.10 5.89
C LEU A 46 5.97 -21.19 5.15
N MET A 47 6.09 -20.47 4.03
CA MET A 47 7.28 -20.49 3.15
C MET A 47 7.85 -19.09 2.85
N GLY A 48 7.48 -18.08 3.64
CA GLY A 48 7.93 -16.70 3.43
C GLY A 48 7.51 -16.16 2.06
N GLY A 49 6.27 -16.42 1.65
CA GLY A 49 5.72 -15.95 0.39
C GLY A 49 6.07 -16.79 -0.84
N LYS A 50 7.00 -17.75 -0.75
CA LYS A 50 7.43 -18.60 -1.89
C LYS A 50 6.37 -19.58 -2.39
N ASP A 51 5.35 -19.81 -1.58
CA ASP A 51 4.16 -20.61 -1.87
C ASP A 51 3.06 -19.81 -2.60
N SER A 52 3.37 -18.61 -3.09
CA SER A 52 2.47 -17.84 -3.97
C SER A 52 2.10 -18.65 -5.21
N ALA A 53 0.83 -18.60 -5.60
CA ALA A 53 0.38 -19.20 -6.86
C ALA A 53 0.96 -18.44 -8.06
N SER A 54 0.92 -19.07 -9.24
CA SER A 54 1.34 -18.43 -10.48
C SER A 54 0.59 -17.09 -10.68
N PRO A 55 1.26 -16.00 -11.10
CA PRO A 55 0.66 -14.68 -11.30
C PRO A 55 -0.63 -14.68 -12.15
N ARG A 56 -0.75 -15.66 -13.06
CA ARG A 56 -1.92 -15.86 -13.92
C ARG A 56 -3.21 -16.28 -13.20
N TYR A 57 -3.12 -16.73 -11.94
CA TYR A 57 -4.26 -17.27 -11.16
C TYR A 57 -4.62 -16.44 -9.94
N ILE A 58 -3.99 -15.29 -9.77
CA ILE A 58 -4.19 -14.39 -8.64
C ILE A 58 -4.53 -13.00 -9.15
N PHE A 59 -5.31 -12.26 -8.38
CA PHE A 59 -5.82 -10.96 -8.77
C PHE A 59 -5.45 -9.94 -7.71
N THR A 60 -5.33 -8.68 -8.11
CA THR A 60 -5.05 -7.59 -7.18
C THR A 60 -5.76 -6.32 -7.62
N ARG A 61 -5.87 -5.40 -6.67
CA ARG A 61 -6.37 -4.03 -6.83
C ARG A 61 -5.72 -3.17 -5.75
N LEU A 62 -5.83 -1.85 -5.86
CA LEU A 62 -5.46 -0.97 -4.74
C LEU A 62 -6.33 -1.30 -3.52
N ASN A 63 -5.68 -1.35 -2.34
CA ASN A 63 -6.42 -1.31 -1.09
C ASN A 63 -7.07 0.07 -0.91
N GLU A 64 -8.18 0.11 -0.18
CA GLU A 64 -8.92 1.35 0.08
C GLU A 64 -8.06 2.36 0.86
N ILE A 65 -7.23 1.87 1.80
CA ILE A 65 -6.27 2.68 2.56
C ILE A 65 -5.19 3.32 1.67
N THR A 66 -4.95 2.82 0.46
CA THR A 66 -3.84 3.32 -0.36
C THR A 66 -4.05 4.78 -0.77
N ARG A 67 -5.29 5.21 -1.04
CA ARG A 67 -5.57 6.62 -1.37
C ARG A 67 -5.69 7.56 -0.17
N SER A 68 -5.84 7.04 1.05
CA SER A 68 -5.62 7.86 2.25
C SER A 68 -4.12 8.08 2.50
N ILE A 69 -3.26 7.12 2.14
CA ILE A 69 -1.80 7.27 2.22
C ILE A 69 -1.27 8.21 1.12
N PHE A 70 -1.80 8.08 -0.10
CA PHE A 70 -1.41 8.87 -1.28
C PHE A 70 -2.60 9.66 -1.84
N PRO A 71 -2.92 10.82 -1.24
CA PRO A 71 -4.09 11.62 -1.62
C PRO A 71 -4.05 12.03 -3.10
N GLU A 72 -5.17 11.87 -3.81
CA GLU A 72 -5.26 12.18 -5.26
C GLU A 72 -4.93 13.65 -5.58
N HIS A 73 -5.17 14.55 -4.63
CA HIS A 73 -4.84 15.97 -4.79
C HIS A 73 -3.33 16.22 -4.91
N ASP A 74 -2.51 15.34 -4.34
CA ASP A 74 -1.06 15.48 -4.39
C ASP A 74 -0.48 15.00 -5.72
N ASP A 75 -1.20 14.16 -6.48
CA ASP A 75 -0.78 13.68 -7.80
C ASP A 75 -0.46 14.87 -8.74
N HIS A 76 -1.19 15.99 -8.63
CA HIS A 76 -0.95 17.19 -9.46
C HIS A 76 0.33 17.97 -9.10
N LEU A 77 0.96 17.65 -7.98
CA LEU A 77 2.13 18.35 -7.44
C LEU A 77 3.44 17.58 -7.69
N LEU A 78 3.34 16.36 -8.20
CA LEU A 78 4.48 15.47 -8.41
C LEU A 78 5.17 15.79 -9.74
N GLU A 79 6.47 15.51 -9.79
CA GLU A 79 7.26 15.61 -11.00
C GLU A 79 7.23 14.26 -11.74
N TYR A 80 6.39 14.19 -12.78
CA TYR A 80 6.27 13.03 -13.66
C TYR A 80 7.46 12.93 -14.61
N LEU A 81 8.02 11.73 -14.73
CA LEU A 81 9.11 11.46 -15.66
C LEU A 81 8.58 11.25 -17.09
N ASP A 82 9.46 11.47 -18.05
CA ASP A 82 9.23 11.21 -19.47
C ASP A 82 10.25 10.17 -19.97
N ASP A 83 9.75 9.17 -20.70
CA ASP A 83 10.55 8.17 -21.39
C ASP A 83 10.14 8.14 -22.86
N ASP A 84 11.03 8.60 -23.75
CA ASP A 84 10.80 8.71 -25.20
C ASP A 84 9.47 9.42 -25.58
N GLY A 85 9.12 10.51 -24.88
CA GLY A 85 7.90 11.29 -25.10
C GLY A 85 6.64 10.68 -24.47
N GLN A 86 6.77 9.60 -23.71
CA GLN A 86 5.70 9.03 -22.89
C GLN A 86 5.86 9.45 -21.44
N SER A 87 4.81 10.05 -20.89
CA SER A 87 4.66 10.22 -19.44
C SER A 87 4.59 8.88 -18.72
N ILE A 88 5.50 8.68 -17.75
CA ILE A 88 5.55 7.49 -16.89
C ILE A 88 5.29 7.87 -15.42
N GLU A 89 5.80 7.12 -14.45
CA GLU A 89 5.65 7.43 -13.02
C GLU A 89 6.36 8.75 -12.61
N PRO A 90 5.96 9.35 -11.47
CA PRO A 90 6.74 10.42 -10.88
C PRO A 90 8.05 9.89 -10.31
N LYS A 91 9.04 10.79 -10.16
CA LYS A 91 10.31 10.50 -9.47
C LYS A 91 10.09 9.82 -8.12
N TRP A 92 9.06 10.26 -7.42
CA TRP A 92 8.55 9.64 -6.19
C TRP A 92 7.12 10.14 -5.92
N TYR A 93 6.39 9.36 -5.14
CA TYR A 93 5.12 9.80 -4.55
C TYR A 93 5.37 10.46 -3.19
N MET A 94 4.47 11.36 -2.79
CA MET A 94 4.52 12.02 -1.47
C MET A 94 3.41 11.49 -0.56
N PRO A 95 3.62 10.39 0.18
CA PRO A 95 2.62 9.87 1.11
C PRO A 95 2.40 10.85 2.28
N ILE A 96 1.33 10.67 3.05
CA ILE A 96 1.08 11.48 4.27
C ILE A 96 1.94 11.07 5.47
N LEU A 97 2.54 9.87 5.41
CA LEU A 97 3.46 9.31 6.41
C LEU A 97 4.62 8.56 5.73
N PRO A 98 5.81 8.44 6.35
CA PRO A 98 6.99 7.85 5.72
C PRO A 98 6.83 6.33 5.53
N MET A 99 6.36 5.92 4.36
CA MET A 99 6.10 4.50 4.04
C MET A 99 7.34 3.61 4.10
N VAL A 100 8.54 4.20 3.96
CA VAL A 100 9.83 3.49 4.13
C VAL A 100 10.01 2.93 5.55
N LEU A 101 9.41 3.58 6.57
CA LEU A 101 9.40 3.09 7.94
C LEU A 101 8.23 2.12 8.18
N VAL A 102 7.08 2.38 7.57
CA VAL A 102 5.88 1.53 7.71
C VAL A 102 6.15 0.09 7.26
N ASN A 103 6.63 -0.09 6.02
CA ASN A 103 6.86 -1.42 5.45
C ASN A 103 8.32 -1.86 5.48
N GLY A 104 9.20 -1.06 6.07
CA GLY A 104 10.63 -1.28 6.02
C GLY A 104 11.20 -1.13 4.60
N SER A 105 12.49 -1.45 4.47
CA SER A 105 13.19 -1.47 3.19
C SER A 105 14.41 -2.38 3.27
N ASP A 106 14.53 -3.33 2.34
CA ASP A 106 15.74 -4.13 2.17
C ASP A 106 16.21 -4.02 0.72
N GLY A 107 17.48 -3.68 0.53
CA GLY A 107 18.06 -3.48 -0.79
C GLY A 107 19.56 -3.69 -0.80
N ILE A 108 20.07 -4.28 -1.88
CA ILE A 108 21.50 -4.50 -2.10
C ILE A 108 21.84 -3.91 -3.47
N GLY A 109 22.73 -2.92 -3.47
CA GLY A 109 23.28 -2.32 -4.67
C GLY A 109 24.78 -2.56 -4.79
N THR A 110 25.41 -1.90 -5.75
CA THR A 110 26.88 -1.88 -5.86
C THR A 110 27.42 -0.83 -4.91
N GLY A 111 28.14 -1.23 -3.85
CA GLY A 111 28.76 -0.31 -2.87
C GLY A 111 27.91 -0.01 -1.64
N TRP A 112 26.59 -0.17 -1.71
CA TRP A 112 25.66 0.11 -0.59
C TRP A 112 24.67 -1.02 -0.37
N SER A 113 24.15 -1.10 0.85
CA SER A 113 22.97 -1.89 1.20
C SER A 113 22.11 -1.10 2.18
N THR A 114 20.82 -1.41 2.21
CA THR A 114 19.88 -0.83 3.17
C THR A 114 19.09 -1.94 3.83
N SER A 115 18.88 -1.82 5.13
CA SER A 115 17.99 -2.68 5.90
C SER A 115 17.32 -1.85 6.98
N ILE A 116 16.04 -1.58 6.75
CA ILE A 116 15.15 -0.81 7.61
C ILE A 116 14.03 -1.76 8.04
N PRO A 117 13.85 -2.02 9.35
CA PRO A 117 12.75 -2.85 9.81
C PRO A 117 11.43 -2.09 9.71
N ASN A 118 10.32 -2.80 9.91
CA ASN A 118 9.01 -2.18 9.92
C ASN A 118 8.76 -1.47 11.25
N TYR A 119 7.96 -0.41 11.22
CA TYR A 119 7.50 0.35 12.39
C TYR A 119 5.98 0.43 12.42
N ASN A 120 5.43 0.66 13.61
CA ASN A 120 3.99 0.78 13.81
C ASN A 120 3.47 2.06 13.14
N PRO A 121 2.50 1.97 12.21
CA PRO A 121 1.91 3.16 11.59
C PRO A 121 1.29 4.13 12.60
N SER A 122 0.73 3.64 13.71
CA SER A 122 0.16 4.49 14.75
C SER A 122 1.23 5.33 15.45
N ASP A 123 2.34 4.72 15.87
CA ASP A 123 3.46 5.45 16.51
C ASP A 123 4.06 6.51 15.57
N ILE A 124 4.13 6.22 14.27
CA ILE A 124 4.55 7.18 13.25
C ILE A 124 3.57 8.36 13.16
N VAL A 125 2.26 8.10 13.11
CA VAL A 125 1.23 9.14 13.06
C VAL A 125 1.27 10.01 14.32
N ASP A 126 1.38 9.39 15.49
CA ASP A 126 1.48 10.11 16.77
C ASP A 126 2.70 11.03 16.78
N ASN A 127 3.86 10.54 16.33
CA ASN A 127 5.05 11.39 16.21
C ASN A 127 4.90 12.53 15.19
N LEU A 128 4.25 12.30 14.04
CA LEU A 128 3.97 13.38 13.10
C LEU A 128 3.06 14.46 13.72
N LYS A 129 2.03 14.05 14.47
CA LYS A 129 1.14 14.99 15.20
C LYS A 129 1.91 15.77 16.26
N ARG A 130 2.83 15.12 17.00
CA ARG A 130 3.71 15.79 17.97
C ARG A 130 4.61 16.82 17.30
N MET A 131 5.23 16.48 16.18
CA MET A 131 6.06 17.42 15.41
C MET A 131 5.25 18.61 14.89
N LEU A 132 4.01 18.39 14.43
CA LEU A 132 3.08 19.47 14.04
C LEU A 132 2.71 20.39 15.21
N ALA A 133 2.64 19.84 16.43
CA ALA A 133 2.42 20.60 17.66
C ALA A 133 3.69 21.28 18.21
N GLY A 134 4.86 21.07 17.59
CA GLY A 134 6.15 21.56 18.08
C GLY A 134 6.69 20.79 19.29
N GLU A 135 6.16 19.59 19.54
CA GLU A 135 6.62 18.67 20.57
C GLU A 135 7.78 17.79 20.06
N PRO A 136 8.67 17.31 20.95
CA PRO A 136 9.69 16.33 20.56
C PRO A 136 9.04 15.03 20.07
N MET A 137 9.79 14.16 19.39
CA MET A 137 9.33 12.81 19.04
C MET A 137 9.50 11.85 20.23
N GLU A 138 8.66 10.81 20.31
CA GLU A 138 8.91 9.62 21.13
C GLU A 138 9.76 8.62 20.36
N GLU A 139 10.60 7.89 21.08
CA GLU A 139 11.42 6.83 20.51
C GLU A 139 10.51 5.73 19.95
N MET A 140 10.74 5.34 18.70
CA MET A 140 10.00 4.26 18.04
C MET A 140 10.85 3.00 17.98
N HIS A 141 10.20 1.85 18.19
CA HIS A 141 10.86 0.55 18.10
C HIS A 141 10.27 -0.26 16.93
N PRO A 142 11.07 -1.16 16.32
CA PRO A 142 10.58 -2.05 15.28
C PRO A 142 9.32 -2.80 15.70
N TRP A 143 8.35 -2.87 14.80
CA TRP A 143 7.05 -3.48 15.03
C TRP A 143 6.51 -4.11 13.75
N TYR A 144 5.95 -5.31 13.87
CA TYR A 144 5.45 -6.09 12.74
C TYR A 144 3.98 -6.45 12.95
N ASN A 145 3.15 -6.13 11.94
CA ASN A 145 1.72 -6.40 12.01
C ASN A 145 1.43 -7.90 12.18
N GLY A 146 0.64 -8.23 13.21
CA GLY A 146 0.21 -9.59 13.53
C GLY A 146 1.26 -10.48 14.20
N PHE A 147 2.43 -9.94 14.56
CA PHE A 147 3.43 -10.65 15.35
C PHE A 147 3.04 -10.66 16.84
N ASN A 148 3.02 -11.83 17.47
CA ASN A 148 2.66 -11.99 18.89
C ASN A 148 3.86 -12.33 19.79
N GLY A 149 5.07 -12.20 19.28
CA GLY A 149 6.30 -12.41 20.04
C GLY A 149 6.80 -11.10 20.65
N VAL A 150 8.00 -11.15 21.21
CA VAL A 150 8.65 -9.99 21.85
C VAL A 150 9.77 -9.49 20.95
N ILE A 151 9.93 -8.17 20.85
CA ILE A 151 11.09 -7.54 20.22
C ILE A 151 11.87 -6.85 21.32
N GLU A 152 12.99 -7.44 21.72
CA GLU A 152 13.81 -6.92 22.81
C GLU A 152 14.92 -6.02 22.30
N ILE A 153 15.22 -4.98 23.08
CA ILE A 153 16.33 -4.07 22.84
C ILE A 153 17.62 -4.72 23.38
N ALA A 154 18.51 -5.09 22.47
CA ALA A 154 19.81 -5.68 22.75
C ALA A 154 20.95 -4.68 22.49
N GLY A 155 20.99 -3.59 23.26
CA GLY A 155 21.94 -2.49 23.06
C GLY A 155 21.53 -1.59 21.89
N LYS A 156 22.32 -1.56 20.81
CA LYS A 156 21.99 -0.83 19.55
C LYS A 156 21.37 -1.74 18.48
N SER A 157 20.83 -2.86 18.89
CA SER A 157 20.27 -3.89 18.03
C SER A 157 19.02 -4.46 18.67
N TYR A 158 18.25 -5.18 17.88
CA TYR A 158 16.99 -5.78 18.29
C TYR A 158 17.06 -7.29 18.10
N GLU A 159 16.40 -8.02 18.98
CA GLU A 159 16.27 -9.48 18.91
C GLU A 159 14.78 -9.83 19.00
N CYS A 160 14.29 -10.59 18.01
CA CYS A 160 12.90 -11.06 18.04
C CYS A 160 12.85 -12.42 18.73
N GLN A 161 11.96 -12.55 19.69
CA GLN A 161 11.70 -13.80 20.40
C GLN A 161 10.31 -14.30 20.06
N GLY A 162 10.22 -15.59 19.71
CA GLY A 162 8.94 -16.30 19.56
C GLY A 162 8.28 -16.60 20.91
N THR A 163 7.05 -17.09 20.87
CA THR A 163 6.25 -17.34 22.08
C THR A 163 6.01 -18.84 22.23
N TYR A 164 6.11 -19.33 23.46
CA TYR A 164 5.78 -20.71 23.81
C TYR A 164 5.13 -20.78 25.20
N GLU A 165 4.38 -21.85 25.43
CA GLU A 165 3.71 -22.19 26.69
C GLU A 165 4.23 -23.55 27.19
N GLU A 166 4.56 -23.65 28.47
CA GLU A 166 4.88 -24.93 29.11
C GLU A 166 3.58 -25.71 29.36
N VAL A 167 3.45 -26.90 28.78
CA VAL A 167 2.24 -27.73 28.90
C VAL A 167 2.38 -28.72 30.06
N ASP A 168 3.54 -29.37 30.14
CA ASP A 168 3.91 -30.30 31.20
C ASP A 168 5.45 -30.33 31.38
N THR A 169 5.96 -31.27 32.18
CA THR A 169 7.39 -31.34 32.55
C THR A 169 8.33 -31.57 31.38
N ASP A 170 7.86 -32.16 30.28
CA ASP A 170 8.68 -32.49 29.11
C ASP A 170 8.05 -31.97 27.80
N THR A 171 7.04 -31.10 27.86
CA THR A 171 6.31 -30.65 26.67
C THR A 171 6.09 -29.15 26.69
N ILE A 172 6.41 -28.50 25.56
CA ILE A 172 6.05 -27.10 25.31
C ILE A 172 5.17 -26.98 24.08
N ARG A 173 4.39 -25.90 24.01
CA ARG A 173 3.60 -25.50 22.85
C ARG A 173 4.10 -24.16 22.33
N ILE A 174 4.68 -24.15 21.14
CA ILE A 174 5.20 -22.96 20.47
C ILE A 174 4.07 -22.36 19.63
N THR A 175 3.71 -21.12 19.94
CA THR A 175 2.58 -20.39 19.34
C THR A 175 3.02 -19.25 18.42
N GLU A 176 4.30 -18.85 18.46
CA GLU A 176 4.85 -17.83 17.58
C GLU A 176 6.33 -18.09 17.30
N LEU A 177 6.77 -17.84 16.06
CA LEU A 177 8.18 -17.91 15.65
C LEU A 177 8.76 -16.50 15.48
N PRO A 178 10.07 -16.29 15.71
CA PRO A 178 10.71 -15.01 15.43
C PRO A 178 10.45 -14.53 13.99
N ILE A 179 10.38 -13.22 13.80
CA ILE A 179 10.22 -12.59 12.49
C ILE A 179 11.22 -13.16 11.48
N ARG A 180 10.72 -13.45 10.26
CA ARG A 180 11.45 -14.09 9.15
C ARG A 180 11.92 -15.53 9.41
N THR A 181 11.38 -16.19 10.44
CA THR A 181 11.45 -17.64 10.60
C THR A 181 10.16 -18.27 10.10
N TRP A 182 10.25 -19.01 8.98
CA TRP A 182 9.08 -19.59 8.31
C TRP A 182 8.75 -20.98 8.85
N THR A 183 7.46 -21.31 8.92
CA THR A 183 6.96 -22.54 9.54
C THR A 183 7.59 -23.81 8.94
N GLN A 184 7.72 -23.87 7.61
CA GLN A 184 8.30 -25.03 6.93
C GLN A 184 9.79 -25.18 7.25
N ASN A 185 10.55 -24.08 7.25
CA ASN A 185 11.97 -24.08 7.63
C ASN A 185 12.16 -24.47 9.11
N TYR A 186 11.24 -24.06 9.98
CA TYR A 186 11.29 -24.41 11.39
C TYR A 186 10.95 -25.89 11.64
N LYS A 187 9.98 -26.43 10.88
CA LYS A 187 9.64 -27.84 10.91
C LYS A 187 10.82 -28.73 10.51
N GLU A 188 11.52 -28.39 9.43
CA GLU A 188 12.75 -29.08 9.01
C GLU A 188 13.80 -29.08 10.14
N PHE A 189 13.92 -27.96 10.86
CA PHE A 189 14.79 -27.87 12.03
C PHE A 189 14.34 -28.75 13.21
N LEU A 190 13.04 -28.88 13.48
CA LEU A 190 12.54 -29.81 14.50
C LEU A 190 12.81 -31.27 14.11
N GLU A 191 12.69 -31.63 12.83
CA GLU A 191 13.05 -32.97 12.33
C GLU A 191 14.54 -33.28 12.56
N GLU A 192 15.43 -32.29 12.37
CA GLU A 192 16.85 -32.43 12.73
C GLU A 192 17.07 -32.63 14.24
N CYS A 193 16.26 -31.98 15.08
CA CYS A 193 16.32 -32.12 16.54
C CYS A 193 15.83 -33.49 17.03
N LEU A 194 14.88 -34.10 16.30
CA LEU A 194 14.30 -35.42 16.58
C LEU A 194 15.27 -36.56 16.22
N VAL A 195 15.92 -36.47 15.06
CA VAL A 195 16.85 -37.52 14.60
C VAL A 195 18.23 -37.37 15.25
N GLY A 196 18.59 -36.16 15.68
CA GLY A 196 19.92 -35.80 16.16
C GLY A 196 20.81 -35.37 15.00
N ALA A 197 21.13 -34.07 14.94
CA ALA A 197 21.97 -33.52 13.87
C ALA A 197 23.40 -34.09 13.93
N LYS A 198 23.84 -34.77 12.85
CA LYS A 198 25.22 -35.22 12.58
C LYS A 198 26.10 -35.43 13.83
N GLY A 199 25.76 -36.44 14.65
CA GLY A 199 26.56 -36.85 15.81
C GLY A 199 26.18 -36.21 17.15
N LYS A 200 25.09 -35.44 17.22
CA LYS A 200 24.50 -34.96 18.48
C LYS A 200 23.33 -35.83 18.90
N ALA A 201 23.17 -36.00 20.21
CA ALA A 201 22.00 -36.67 20.78
C ALA A 201 20.71 -35.93 20.39
N PRO A 202 19.60 -36.66 20.17
CA PRO A 202 18.29 -36.05 19.96
C PRO A 202 17.91 -35.20 21.17
N ILE A 203 17.28 -34.06 20.90
CA ILE A 203 16.84 -33.09 21.92
C ILE A 203 15.36 -33.33 22.24
N ILE A 204 14.61 -33.73 21.22
CA ILE A 204 13.17 -33.94 21.27
C ILE A 204 12.86 -35.40 20.95
N SER A 205 11.82 -35.92 21.58
CA SER A 205 11.32 -37.28 21.40
C SER A 205 10.16 -37.37 20.41
N ASP A 206 9.37 -36.29 20.28
CA ASP A 206 8.27 -36.18 19.31
C ASP A 206 7.91 -34.70 19.07
N TYR A 207 7.24 -34.40 17.96
CA TYR A 207 6.58 -33.11 17.76
C TYR A 207 5.31 -33.25 16.93
N ARG A 208 4.34 -32.36 17.17
CA ARG A 208 3.09 -32.25 16.39
C ARG A 208 2.94 -30.84 15.85
N ASP A 209 2.58 -30.77 14.58
CA ASP A 209 2.36 -29.52 13.86
C ASP A 209 0.86 -29.30 13.62
N HIS A 210 0.32 -28.27 14.26
CA HIS A 210 -1.05 -27.80 14.13
C HIS A 210 -1.10 -26.39 13.49
N SER A 211 0.00 -25.96 12.86
CA SER A 211 0.13 -24.65 12.23
C SER A 211 -0.80 -24.50 11.02
N GLY A 212 -1.24 -23.26 10.77
CA GLY A 212 -2.01 -22.89 9.58
C GLY A 212 -1.28 -21.89 8.71
N ASP A 213 -1.97 -21.37 7.70
CA ASP A 213 -1.41 -20.39 6.75
C ASP A 213 -1.02 -19.05 7.43
N THR A 214 -1.65 -18.73 8.57
CA THR A 214 -1.47 -17.45 9.29
C THR A 214 -0.96 -17.62 10.71
N THR A 215 -1.06 -18.81 11.31
CA THR A 215 -0.73 -19.09 12.72
C THR A 215 0.30 -20.21 12.84
N VAL A 216 1.13 -20.14 13.87
CA VAL A 216 2.08 -21.19 14.26
C VAL A 216 1.51 -21.95 15.46
N ASP A 217 1.59 -23.28 15.43
CA ASP A 217 1.25 -24.12 16.59
C ASP A 217 2.04 -25.43 16.51
N PHE A 218 3.15 -25.50 17.24
CA PHE A 218 3.93 -26.73 17.40
C PHE A 218 3.87 -27.21 18.83
N THR A 219 3.44 -28.46 19.04
CA THR A 219 3.61 -29.15 20.33
C THR A 219 4.89 -29.97 20.27
N VAL A 220 5.87 -29.67 21.11
CA VAL A 220 7.19 -30.29 21.09
C VAL A 220 7.41 -31.03 22.40
N LYS A 221 7.69 -32.33 22.32
CA LYS A 221 7.99 -33.19 23.46
C LYS A 221 9.48 -33.48 23.52
N PHE A 222 10.10 -33.21 24.66
CA PHE A 222 11.53 -33.38 24.90
C PHE A 222 11.88 -34.81 25.29
N GLU A 223 13.17 -35.13 25.22
CA GLU A 223 13.72 -36.28 25.91
C GLU A 223 13.73 -36.03 27.44
N GLU A 224 13.65 -37.11 28.23
CA GLU A 224 13.47 -37.04 29.68
C GLU A 224 14.56 -36.17 30.36
N GLY A 225 14.13 -35.15 31.12
CA GLY A 225 15.02 -34.25 31.86
C GLY A 225 15.76 -33.19 31.01
N VAL A 226 15.61 -33.22 29.68
CA VAL A 226 16.23 -32.22 28.79
C VAL A 226 15.54 -30.87 28.93
N LEU A 227 14.21 -30.82 28.99
CA LEU A 227 13.47 -29.55 29.11
C LEU A 227 13.83 -28.81 30.40
N ASP A 228 13.77 -29.51 31.55
CA ASP A 228 14.15 -28.96 32.85
C ASP A 228 15.61 -28.45 32.87
N THR A 229 16.52 -29.16 32.22
CA THR A 229 17.92 -28.72 32.06
C THR A 229 18.04 -27.44 31.23
N LEU A 230 17.28 -27.33 30.13
CA LEU A 230 17.29 -26.16 29.26
C LEU A 230 16.65 -24.93 29.91
N LEU A 231 15.57 -25.12 30.67
CA LEU A 231 14.90 -24.07 31.43
C LEU A 231 15.80 -23.56 32.56
N LYS A 232 16.39 -24.45 33.38
CA LYS A 232 17.32 -24.07 34.46
C LYS A 232 18.57 -23.36 33.97
N SER A 233 19.04 -23.70 32.77
CA SER A 233 20.21 -23.06 32.16
C SER A 233 19.86 -21.80 31.37
N ASN A 234 18.58 -21.44 31.24
CA ASN A 234 18.10 -20.33 30.41
C ASN A 234 18.63 -20.40 28.96
N THR A 235 18.64 -21.60 28.37
CA THR A 235 19.16 -21.84 27.02
C THR A 235 18.13 -22.40 26.04
N LEU A 236 16.88 -22.58 26.46
CA LEU A 236 15.81 -23.21 25.69
C LEU A 236 15.57 -22.49 24.36
N GLU A 237 15.39 -21.18 24.40
CA GLU A 237 15.03 -20.35 23.25
C GLU A 237 16.14 -20.36 22.21
N LYS A 238 17.39 -20.22 22.67
CA LYS A 238 18.56 -20.32 21.80
C LYS A 238 18.71 -21.71 21.20
N LYS A 239 18.43 -22.77 21.97
CA LYS A 239 18.56 -24.15 21.52
C LYS A 239 17.51 -24.50 20.47
N LEU A 240 16.27 -24.02 20.65
CA LEU A 240 15.17 -24.19 19.71
C LEU A 240 15.13 -23.12 18.62
N LYS A 241 16.07 -22.19 18.56
CA LYS A 241 16.06 -21.08 17.59
C LYS A 241 14.75 -20.27 17.64
N LEU A 242 14.20 -20.09 18.84
CA LEU A 242 13.08 -19.19 19.13
C LEU A 242 13.54 -17.75 19.36
N THR A 243 14.79 -17.43 19.07
CA THR A 243 15.35 -16.09 18.99
C THR A 243 15.92 -15.86 17.59
N SER A 244 15.65 -14.69 17.00
CA SER A 244 16.22 -14.30 15.72
C SER A 244 17.70 -13.94 15.87
N LYS A 245 18.40 -13.83 14.74
CA LYS A 245 19.68 -13.12 14.75
C LYS A 245 19.41 -11.66 15.08
N LYS A 246 20.24 -11.07 15.93
CA LYS A 246 20.22 -9.63 16.20
C LYS A 246 20.27 -8.85 14.89
N PHE A 247 19.33 -7.93 14.71
CA PHE A 247 19.31 -7.00 13.59
C PHE A 247 19.49 -5.57 14.11
N SER A 248 20.17 -4.74 13.32
CA SER A 248 20.49 -3.37 13.73
C SER A 248 19.74 -2.37 12.85
N THR A 249 19.45 -1.21 13.42
CA THR A 249 18.82 -0.07 12.75
C THR A 249 19.84 0.94 12.23
N THR A 250 21.13 0.57 12.10
CA THR A 250 22.19 1.52 11.70
C THR A 250 22.52 1.52 10.21
N ASN A 251 22.01 0.55 9.43
CA ASN A 251 22.33 0.41 8.00
C ASN A 251 21.19 0.94 7.14
N MET A 252 20.93 2.25 7.22
CA MET A 252 19.82 2.90 6.53
C MET A 252 20.37 3.82 5.45
N HIS A 253 20.54 3.30 4.23
CA HIS A 253 20.93 4.07 3.06
C HIS A 253 19.71 4.27 2.17
N LEU A 254 19.33 5.52 1.91
CA LEU A 254 18.19 5.87 1.07
C LEU A 254 18.58 6.99 0.11
N PHE A 255 17.84 7.12 -0.98
CA PHE A 255 17.89 8.31 -1.82
C PHE A 255 17.16 9.46 -1.13
N ASN A 256 17.78 10.64 -1.07
CA ASN A 256 17.13 11.87 -0.63
C ASN A 256 16.29 12.49 -1.76
N ALA A 257 15.67 13.66 -1.50
CA ALA A 257 14.86 14.37 -2.49
C ALA A 257 15.59 14.71 -3.79
N ASP A 258 16.91 14.95 -3.70
CA ASP A 258 17.78 15.32 -4.82
C ASP A 258 18.28 14.08 -5.60
N GLY A 259 17.94 12.87 -5.16
CA GLY A 259 18.37 11.63 -5.80
C GLY A 259 19.78 11.16 -5.40
N GLU A 260 20.32 11.69 -4.29
CA GLU A 260 21.63 11.31 -3.75
C GLU A 260 21.49 10.26 -2.64
N ILE A 261 22.41 9.30 -2.59
CA ILE A 261 22.43 8.29 -1.52
C ILE A 261 22.93 8.94 -0.23
N LYS A 262 22.06 8.95 0.79
CA LYS A 262 22.36 9.41 2.14
C LYS A 262 22.25 8.27 3.14
N LYS A 263 23.20 8.22 4.08
CA LYS A 263 23.11 7.35 5.26
C LYS A 263 22.39 8.09 6.38
N TYR A 264 21.41 7.44 6.98
CA TYR A 264 20.69 7.91 8.16
C TYR A 264 21.16 7.14 9.38
N ASP A 265 21.49 7.86 10.46
CA ASP A 265 21.99 7.25 11.69
C ASP A 265 20.84 6.83 12.62
N SER A 266 19.68 7.47 12.50
CA SER A 266 18.49 7.22 13.31
C SER A 266 17.20 7.29 12.50
N VAL A 267 16.12 6.72 13.04
CA VAL A 267 14.79 6.76 12.43
C VAL A 267 14.21 8.18 12.49
N GLU A 268 14.57 8.89 13.56
CA GLU A 268 14.25 10.29 13.81
C GLU A 268 14.80 11.20 12.71
N ASP A 269 15.98 10.89 12.16
CA ASP A 269 16.53 11.66 11.03
C ASP A 269 15.72 11.48 9.76
N ILE A 270 15.23 10.26 9.50
CA ILE A 270 14.32 9.97 8.37
C ILE A 270 12.99 10.72 8.57
N MET A 271 12.44 10.68 9.81
CA MET A 271 11.21 11.39 10.16
C MET A 271 11.31 12.89 9.96
N ARG A 272 12.41 13.53 10.40
CA ARG A 272 12.65 14.98 10.23
C ARG A 272 12.73 15.38 8.77
N GLU A 273 13.53 14.67 7.98
CA GLU A 273 13.69 14.97 6.56
C GLU A 273 12.37 14.78 5.79
N PHE A 274 11.64 13.70 6.08
CA PHE A 274 10.30 13.48 5.53
C PHE A 274 9.33 14.58 5.95
N PHE A 275 9.35 15.01 7.22
CA PHE A 275 8.42 15.99 7.77
C PHE A 275 8.53 17.35 7.06
N ASP A 276 9.75 17.85 6.93
CA ASP A 276 10.01 19.14 6.27
C ASP A 276 9.56 19.10 4.80
N MET A 277 9.86 17.99 4.13
CA MET A 277 9.46 17.76 2.74
C MET A 277 7.93 17.71 2.61
N ARG A 278 7.26 16.91 3.44
CA ARG A 278 5.80 16.74 3.38
C ARG A 278 5.05 18.02 3.73
N LEU A 279 5.52 18.79 4.73
CA LEU A 279 4.92 20.08 5.09
C LEU A 279 5.01 21.09 3.93
N SER A 280 6.12 21.08 3.18
CA SER A 280 6.25 21.90 1.97
C SER A 280 5.25 21.49 0.88
N TYR A 281 4.95 20.20 0.75
CA TYR A 281 3.95 19.69 -0.19
C TYR A 281 2.52 20.04 0.23
N TYR A 282 2.19 20.08 1.53
CA TYR A 282 0.91 20.62 1.98
C TYR A 282 0.73 22.10 1.66
N HIS A 283 1.82 22.88 1.70
CA HIS A 283 1.78 24.26 1.25
C HIS A 283 1.43 24.35 -0.25
N LYS A 284 2.14 23.60 -1.10
CA LYS A 284 1.84 23.50 -2.55
C LYS A 284 0.41 23.00 -2.82
N ARG A 285 -0.05 22.00 -2.06
CA ARG A 285 -1.42 21.45 -2.15
C ARG A 285 -2.45 22.51 -1.84
N LYS A 286 -2.26 23.28 -0.76
CA LYS A 286 -3.18 24.38 -0.39
C LYS A 286 -3.27 25.41 -1.50
N GLU A 287 -2.13 25.86 -2.05
CA GLU A 287 -2.10 26.83 -3.15
C GLU A 287 -2.83 26.32 -4.39
N TRP A 288 -2.58 25.06 -4.76
CA TRP A 288 -3.25 24.42 -5.89
C TRP A 288 -4.76 24.28 -5.68
N LEU A 289 -5.20 23.80 -4.51
CA LEU A 289 -6.62 23.68 -4.20
C LEU A 289 -7.34 25.04 -4.18
N VAL A 290 -6.70 26.06 -3.61
CA VAL A 290 -7.23 27.44 -3.61
C VAL A 290 -7.37 27.96 -5.03
N LYS A 291 -6.37 27.73 -5.89
CA LYS A 291 -6.44 28.11 -7.32
C LYS A 291 -7.62 27.43 -8.01
N VAL A 292 -7.74 26.11 -7.89
CA VAL A 292 -8.83 25.33 -8.51
C VAL A 292 -10.20 25.81 -8.01
N LYS A 293 -10.37 25.98 -6.70
CA LYS A 293 -11.64 26.44 -6.12
C LYS A 293 -12.01 27.86 -6.54
N ARG A 294 -11.03 28.76 -6.65
CA ARG A 294 -11.24 30.12 -7.19
C ARG A 294 -11.71 30.07 -8.64
N GLU A 295 -11.07 29.26 -9.48
CA GLU A 295 -11.48 29.07 -10.88
C GLU A 295 -12.90 28.48 -11.00
N GLU A 296 -13.29 27.54 -10.12
CA GLU A 296 -14.65 27.01 -10.06
C GLU A 296 -15.68 28.10 -9.73
N VAL A 297 -15.44 28.89 -8.68
CA VAL A 297 -16.31 30.00 -8.28
C VAL A 297 -16.44 31.02 -9.41
N GLN A 298 -15.32 31.42 -10.02
CA GLN A 298 -15.29 32.37 -11.13
C GLN A 298 -16.07 31.86 -12.34
N ARG A 299 -15.94 30.56 -12.66
CA ARG A 299 -16.70 29.93 -13.75
C ARG A 299 -18.22 29.99 -13.49
N ILE A 300 -18.66 29.69 -12.28
CA ILE A 300 -20.08 29.75 -11.91
C ILE A 300 -20.57 31.19 -11.94
N SER A 301 -19.81 32.13 -11.38
CA SER A 301 -20.15 33.55 -11.35
C SER A 301 -20.33 34.13 -12.76
N ASN A 302 -19.41 33.81 -13.69
CA ASN A 302 -19.54 34.18 -15.10
C ASN A 302 -20.76 33.54 -15.77
N ARG A 303 -21.12 32.30 -15.44
CA ARG A 303 -22.34 31.67 -15.96
C ARG A 303 -23.59 32.36 -15.46
N VAL A 304 -23.66 32.65 -14.16
CA VAL A 304 -24.79 33.38 -13.54
C VAL A 304 -24.94 34.74 -14.21
N ARG A 305 -23.85 35.50 -14.34
CA ARG A 305 -23.84 36.81 -14.99
C ARG A 305 -24.27 36.73 -16.45
N PHE A 306 -23.73 35.79 -17.22
CA PHE A 306 -24.09 35.59 -18.62
C PHE A 306 -25.58 35.28 -18.79
N ILE A 307 -26.12 34.35 -18.01
CA ILE A 307 -27.54 33.96 -18.10
C ILE A 307 -28.44 35.14 -17.71
N LEU A 308 -28.12 35.87 -16.64
CA LEU A 308 -28.88 37.05 -16.24
C LEU A 308 -28.89 38.13 -17.31
N MET A 309 -27.74 38.43 -17.93
CA MET A 309 -27.67 39.43 -19.00
C MET A 309 -28.47 38.99 -20.24
N VAL A 310 -28.53 37.69 -20.54
CA VAL A 310 -29.35 37.17 -21.65
C VAL A 310 -30.85 37.23 -21.32
N ILE A 311 -31.25 36.90 -20.08
CA ILE A 311 -32.66 36.97 -19.64
C ILE A 311 -33.17 38.41 -19.58
N ASN A 312 -32.32 39.36 -19.20
CA ASN A 312 -32.66 40.78 -19.09
C ASN A 312 -32.55 41.54 -20.43
N ASP A 313 -32.34 40.84 -21.56
CA ASP A 313 -32.10 41.41 -22.88
C ASP A 313 -30.87 42.36 -22.98
N GLU A 314 -29.98 42.35 -21.98
CA GLU A 314 -28.73 43.11 -21.95
C GLU A 314 -27.66 42.50 -22.89
N LEU A 315 -27.72 41.19 -23.14
CA LEU A 315 -26.82 40.46 -24.03
C LEU A 315 -27.61 39.58 -25.01
N VAL A 316 -27.66 40.01 -26.27
CA VAL A 316 -28.31 39.24 -27.34
C VAL A 316 -27.30 38.36 -28.06
N VAL A 317 -27.44 37.04 -27.93
CA VAL A 317 -26.58 36.04 -28.60
C VAL A 317 -27.06 35.70 -30.01
N ALA A 318 -28.38 35.73 -30.22
CA ALA A 318 -28.99 35.32 -31.49
C ALA A 318 -28.57 36.22 -32.66
N LYS A 319 -28.37 35.62 -33.83
CA LYS A 319 -28.06 36.30 -35.11
C LYS A 319 -26.74 37.11 -35.13
N LYS A 320 -25.89 37.03 -34.11
CA LYS A 320 -24.55 37.62 -34.11
C LYS A 320 -23.51 36.66 -34.70
N LYS A 321 -22.52 37.21 -35.41
CA LYS A 321 -21.34 36.43 -35.83
C LYS A 321 -20.50 36.09 -34.59
N LYS A 322 -19.94 34.88 -34.54
CA LYS A 322 -19.11 34.40 -33.41
C LYS A 322 -18.03 35.41 -33.02
N ALA A 323 -17.27 35.96 -33.97
CA ALA A 323 -16.20 36.93 -33.69
C ALA A 323 -16.70 38.21 -32.98
N VAL A 324 -17.90 38.68 -33.32
CA VAL A 324 -18.50 39.86 -32.67
C VAL A 324 -18.89 39.54 -31.23
N LEU A 325 -19.49 38.37 -31.03
CA LEU A 325 -19.89 37.90 -29.69
C LEU A 325 -18.69 37.70 -28.77
N LEU A 326 -17.57 37.15 -29.26
CA LEU A 326 -16.35 36.99 -28.48
C LEU A 326 -15.78 38.35 -28.03
N LYS A 327 -15.80 39.36 -28.92
CA LYS A 327 -15.36 40.72 -28.60
C LYS A 327 -16.28 41.38 -27.57
N GLU A 328 -17.58 41.22 -27.72
CA GLU A 328 -18.57 41.74 -26.75
C GLU A 328 -18.40 41.12 -25.35
N LEU A 329 -18.14 39.81 -25.26
CA LEU A 329 -17.84 39.17 -23.97
C LEU A 329 -16.54 39.68 -23.35
N GLU A 330 -15.53 39.98 -24.17
CA GLU A 330 -14.27 40.58 -23.72
C GLU A 330 -14.45 42.03 -23.25
N ASP A 331 -15.26 42.82 -23.96
CA ASP A 331 -15.63 44.19 -23.58
C ASP A 331 -16.42 44.19 -22.26
N LEU A 332 -17.30 43.19 -22.07
CA LEU A 332 -18.06 42.95 -20.83
C LEU A 332 -17.22 42.31 -19.71
N LYS A 333 -15.93 42.07 -19.91
CA LYS A 333 -15.03 41.50 -18.88
C LYS A 333 -15.49 40.13 -18.37
N PHE A 334 -15.96 39.26 -19.27
CA PHE A 334 -16.04 37.84 -18.95
C PHE A 334 -14.64 37.23 -18.99
N ASP A 335 -14.40 36.25 -18.11
CA ASP A 335 -13.11 35.57 -18.11
C ASP A 335 -13.08 34.47 -19.17
N LYS A 336 -11.94 34.36 -19.86
CA LYS A 336 -11.63 33.20 -20.69
C LYS A 336 -11.21 32.07 -19.77
N MET A 337 -11.86 30.91 -19.87
CA MET A 337 -11.58 29.76 -19.01
C MET A 337 -11.11 28.57 -19.85
N ARG A 338 -10.17 27.79 -19.32
CA ARG A 338 -9.82 26.49 -19.92
C ARG A 338 -11.04 25.57 -19.86
N ALA A 339 -11.19 24.71 -20.87
CA ALA A 339 -12.28 23.75 -20.92
C ALA A 339 -12.26 22.87 -19.66
N SER A 340 -13.44 22.59 -19.09
CA SER A 340 -13.53 21.67 -17.95
C SER A 340 -13.09 20.28 -18.41
N THR A 341 -11.92 19.84 -17.95
CA THR A 341 -11.53 18.43 -18.08
C THR A 341 -12.56 17.60 -17.31
N LYS A 342 -13.39 16.84 -18.04
CA LYS A 342 -14.41 15.97 -17.45
C LYS A 342 -13.74 14.78 -16.78
N LYS A 343 -13.34 14.89 -15.50
CA LYS A 343 -12.52 13.90 -14.76
C LYS A 343 -11.20 13.58 -15.51
N PRO A 344 -10.09 13.34 -14.80
CA PRO A 344 -9.01 12.61 -15.43
C PRO A 344 -9.55 11.20 -15.71
N LYS A 345 -9.93 10.92 -16.97
CA LYS A 345 -9.79 9.54 -17.42
C LYS A 345 -8.30 9.27 -17.31
N ALA A 346 -7.92 8.21 -16.61
CA ALA A 346 -6.58 7.65 -16.65
C ALA A 346 -6.18 7.44 -18.12
N LYS A 347 -5.56 8.47 -18.67
CA LYS A 347 -4.79 8.51 -19.89
C LYS A 347 -3.57 9.29 -19.43
N ASN A 348 -2.53 8.56 -19.09
CA ASN A 348 -1.20 9.10 -18.90
C ASN A 348 -0.79 9.75 -20.22
N ALA A 349 -1.07 11.03 -20.32
CA ALA A 349 -0.46 11.93 -21.28
C ALA A 349 -0.06 13.14 -20.43
N ILE A 350 1.25 13.37 -20.33
CA ILE A 350 1.80 14.58 -19.74
C ILE A 350 1.16 15.76 -20.49
N VAL A 351 0.72 16.74 -19.72
CA VAL A 351 0.68 18.12 -20.17
C VAL A 351 2.14 18.53 -20.26
N THR A 352 2.77 18.37 -21.42
CA THR A 352 4.12 18.86 -21.66
C THR A 352 4.02 20.38 -21.59
N GLU A 353 5.05 21.07 -21.08
CA GLU A 353 5.13 22.53 -21.15
C GLU A 353 5.04 23.04 -22.61
N GLU A 354 5.22 22.15 -23.60
CA GLU A 354 5.04 22.41 -25.03
C GLU A 354 3.59 22.19 -25.54
N GLU A 355 2.71 21.49 -24.81
CA GLU A 355 1.27 21.39 -25.13
C GLU A 355 0.41 22.49 -24.46
N GLU A 356 1.02 23.44 -23.74
CA GLU A 356 0.31 24.63 -23.23
C GLU A 356 -0.18 25.56 -24.36
N GLU A 357 0.30 25.41 -25.60
CA GLU A 357 -0.03 26.33 -26.69
C GLU A 357 -1.42 26.15 -27.35
N ASP A 358 -2.19 25.08 -27.07
CA ASP A 358 -3.49 24.90 -27.77
C ASP A 358 -4.70 24.40 -26.96
N SER A 359 -4.70 24.55 -25.64
CA SER A 359 -5.96 24.67 -24.86
C SER A 359 -6.29 26.13 -24.55
N LYS A 360 -6.28 26.98 -25.59
CA LYS A 360 -6.55 28.42 -25.45
C LYS A 360 -7.81 28.66 -24.63
N ALA A 361 -7.64 29.35 -23.51
CA ALA A 361 -8.74 29.77 -22.66
C ALA A 361 -9.82 30.45 -23.53
N SER A 362 -11.07 29.98 -23.43
CA SER A 362 -12.15 30.38 -24.33
C SER A 362 -13.43 30.71 -23.56
N TYR A 363 -14.41 31.27 -24.28
CA TYR A 363 -15.76 31.48 -23.77
C TYR A 363 -16.69 30.28 -24.00
N ASP A 364 -16.16 29.13 -24.42
CA ASP A 364 -16.99 27.97 -24.76
C ASP A 364 -17.78 27.46 -23.55
N TYR A 365 -17.28 27.62 -22.32
CA TYR A 365 -18.02 27.24 -21.10
C TYR A 365 -19.31 28.05 -20.88
N LEU A 366 -19.46 29.19 -21.56
CA LEU A 366 -20.68 30.01 -21.62
C LEU A 366 -21.49 29.67 -22.88
N LEU A 367 -20.84 29.64 -24.05
CA LEU A 367 -21.51 29.54 -25.34
C LEU A 367 -21.99 28.11 -25.70
N SER A 368 -21.41 27.08 -25.10
CA SER A 368 -21.82 25.68 -25.28
C SER A 368 -22.98 25.25 -24.37
N MET A 369 -23.50 26.17 -23.55
CA MET A 369 -24.62 25.86 -22.65
C MET A 369 -25.90 25.62 -23.46
N PRO A 370 -26.65 24.54 -23.16
CA PRO A 370 -27.95 24.32 -23.78
C PRO A 370 -28.93 25.46 -23.51
N LEU A 371 -29.82 25.75 -24.46
CA LEU A 371 -30.75 26.89 -24.39
C LEU A 371 -31.67 26.84 -23.17
N TRP A 372 -32.06 25.66 -22.70
CA TRP A 372 -32.88 25.48 -21.49
C TRP A 372 -32.17 25.90 -20.19
N ASN A 373 -30.87 26.20 -20.23
CA ASN A 373 -30.18 26.81 -19.09
C ASN A 373 -30.45 28.32 -18.96
N LEU A 374 -31.07 28.96 -19.96
CA LEU A 374 -31.43 30.37 -19.95
C LEU A 374 -32.78 30.59 -19.23
N THR A 375 -32.89 30.11 -18.00
CA THR A 375 -34.10 30.26 -17.17
C THR A 375 -33.76 30.81 -15.79
N MET A 376 -34.70 31.51 -15.16
CA MET A 376 -34.51 32.02 -13.80
C MET A 376 -34.28 30.89 -12.78
N GLU A 377 -34.96 29.75 -12.93
CA GLU A 377 -34.75 28.56 -12.10
C GLU A 377 -33.28 28.08 -12.15
N LYS A 378 -32.67 28.13 -13.34
CA LYS A 378 -31.26 27.74 -13.50
C LYS A 378 -30.32 28.75 -12.86
N VAL A 379 -30.64 30.05 -12.94
CA VAL A 379 -29.89 31.11 -12.26
C VAL A 379 -29.93 30.90 -10.75
N GLU A 380 -31.10 30.68 -10.16
CA GLU A 380 -31.24 30.45 -8.72
C GLU A 380 -30.43 29.23 -8.27
N LYS A 381 -30.48 28.14 -9.05
CA LYS A 381 -29.67 26.94 -8.78
C LYS A 381 -28.17 27.24 -8.84
N LEU A 382 -27.70 27.96 -9.86
CA LEU A 382 -26.28 28.31 -10.00
C LEU A 382 -25.82 29.30 -8.93
N LYS A 383 -26.66 30.24 -8.49
CA LYS A 383 -26.35 31.14 -7.37
C LYS A 383 -26.19 30.39 -6.06
N LYS A 384 -27.05 29.39 -5.81
CA LYS A 384 -26.90 28.51 -4.65
C LYS A 384 -25.58 27.73 -4.72
N GLU A 385 -25.27 27.16 -5.89
CA GLU A 385 -24.00 26.45 -6.13
C GLU A 385 -22.79 27.40 -5.98
N GLU A 386 -22.87 28.65 -6.42
CA GLU A 386 -21.83 29.66 -6.25
C GLU A 386 -21.56 29.95 -4.77
N GLU A 387 -22.62 30.10 -3.97
CA GLU A 387 -22.52 30.36 -2.54
C GLU A 387 -21.90 29.17 -1.79
N GLU A 388 -22.34 27.94 -2.08
CA GLU A 388 -21.75 26.71 -1.54
C GLU A 388 -20.25 26.63 -1.86
N ARG A 389 -19.84 26.91 -3.10
CA ARG A 389 -18.42 26.88 -3.50
C ARG A 389 -17.60 28.02 -2.90
N LYS A 390 -18.18 29.20 -2.69
CA LYS A 390 -17.53 30.30 -1.97
C LYS A 390 -17.29 29.95 -0.51
N GLN A 391 -18.25 29.29 0.13
CA GLN A 391 -18.11 28.81 1.50
C GLN A 391 -16.99 27.76 1.61
N GLU A 392 -16.96 26.77 0.72
CA GLU A 392 -15.85 25.79 0.65
C GLU A 392 -14.48 26.47 0.47
N LEU A 393 -14.39 27.47 -0.41
CA LEU A 393 -13.16 28.22 -0.65
C LEU A 393 -12.74 29.01 0.60
N ASN A 394 -13.68 29.65 1.30
CA ASN A 394 -13.38 30.41 2.52
C ASN A 394 -12.87 29.49 3.63
N ILE A 395 -13.51 28.33 3.83
CA ILE A 395 -13.04 27.30 4.77
C ILE A 395 -11.60 26.90 4.42
N LEU A 396 -11.33 26.59 3.14
CA LEU A 396 -9.99 26.20 2.70
C LEU A 396 -8.94 27.32 2.91
N LEU A 397 -9.31 28.59 2.74
CA LEU A 397 -8.40 29.71 2.98
C LEU A 397 -8.04 29.82 4.47
N GLU A 398 -9.01 29.60 5.35
CA GLU A 398 -8.85 29.60 6.80
C GLU A 398 -8.07 28.38 7.32
N THR A 399 -8.27 27.20 6.73
CA THR A 399 -7.57 25.97 7.13
C THR A 399 -6.07 26.07 6.87
N THR A 400 -5.25 25.93 7.90
CA THR A 400 -3.78 25.93 7.80
C THR A 400 -3.25 24.66 7.14
N LYS A 401 -2.01 24.69 6.62
CA LYS A 401 -1.38 23.51 6.00
C LYS A 401 -1.16 22.38 7.01
N GLU A 402 -0.90 22.75 8.27
CA GLU A 402 -0.77 21.84 9.40
C GLU A 402 -2.11 21.16 9.71
N GLN A 403 -3.21 21.93 9.77
CA GLN A 403 -4.56 21.38 9.96
C GLN A 403 -4.98 20.44 8.82
N MET A 404 -4.65 20.77 7.57
CA MET A 404 -4.90 19.86 6.43
C MET A 404 -4.17 18.53 6.62
N TRP A 405 -2.94 18.55 7.12
CA TRP A 405 -2.20 17.33 7.37
C TRP A 405 -2.79 16.53 8.53
N ILE A 406 -3.16 17.18 9.64
CA ILE A 406 -3.83 16.52 10.76
C ILE A 406 -5.11 15.81 10.28
N GLN A 407 -5.92 16.47 9.45
CA GLN A 407 -7.14 15.89 8.91
C GLN A 407 -6.88 14.62 8.07
N ASP A 408 -5.88 14.66 7.18
CA ASP A 408 -5.51 13.48 6.38
C ASP A 408 -4.98 12.33 7.28
N LEU A 409 -4.23 12.64 8.34
CA LEU A 409 -3.74 11.64 9.31
C LEU A 409 -4.90 11.00 10.09
N GLU A 410 -5.89 11.78 10.52
CA GLU A 410 -7.10 11.28 11.20
C GLU A 410 -7.95 10.40 10.27
N GLU A 411 -8.12 10.78 9.00
CA GLU A 411 -8.80 9.96 8.00
C GLU A 411 -8.04 8.64 7.76
N PHE A 412 -6.71 8.71 7.73
CA PHE A 412 -5.88 7.52 7.62
C PHE A 412 -6.01 6.59 8.82
N GLU A 413 -6.05 7.08 10.07
CA GLU A 413 -6.25 6.24 11.26
C GLU A 413 -7.61 5.51 11.23
N GLN A 414 -8.67 6.20 10.80
CA GLN A 414 -9.98 5.58 10.59
C GLN A 414 -9.92 4.50 9.49
N GLY A 415 -9.23 4.79 8.39
CA GLY A 415 -8.95 3.85 7.31
C GLY A 415 -8.12 2.65 7.77
N LEU A 416 -7.15 2.86 8.66
CA LEU A 416 -6.26 1.84 9.21
C LEU A 416 -7.02 0.86 10.10
N SER A 417 -7.88 1.37 10.98
CA SER A 417 -8.78 0.54 11.80
C SER A 417 -9.69 -0.35 10.93
N THR A 418 -10.28 0.23 9.88
CA THR A 418 -11.11 -0.50 8.91
C THR A 418 -10.31 -1.56 8.15
N PHE A 419 -9.11 -1.21 7.70
CA PHE A 419 -8.18 -2.10 7.02
C PHE A 419 -7.77 -3.28 7.90
N GLN A 420 -7.33 -3.03 9.13
CA GLN A 420 -6.97 -4.08 10.10
C GLN A 420 -8.14 -5.01 10.41
N ALA A 421 -9.36 -4.46 10.59
CA ALA A 421 -10.57 -5.26 10.77
C ALA A 421 -10.89 -6.14 9.55
N SER A 422 -10.65 -5.64 8.33
CA SER A 422 -10.83 -6.40 7.10
C SER A 422 -9.82 -7.55 6.97
N VAL A 423 -8.56 -7.31 7.32
CA VAL A 423 -7.48 -8.32 7.33
C VAL A 423 -7.78 -9.42 8.34
N ALA A 424 -8.21 -9.05 9.56
CA ALA A 424 -8.59 -10.00 10.60
C ALA A 424 -9.77 -10.90 10.18
N LYS A 425 -10.77 -10.33 9.48
CA LYS A 425 -11.90 -11.11 8.93
C LYS A 425 -11.45 -12.09 7.85
N SER A 426 -10.59 -11.66 6.93
CA SER A 426 -10.03 -12.51 5.88
C SER A 426 -9.25 -13.68 6.48
N ASN A 427 -8.37 -13.43 7.45
CA ASN A 427 -7.58 -14.47 8.13
C ASN A 427 -8.48 -15.51 8.85
N LYS A 428 -9.61 -15.10 9.43
CA LYS A 428 -10.60 -16.00 10.04
C LYS A 428 -11.38 -16.84 9.02
N GLN A 429 -11.56 -16.36 7.79
CA GLN A 429 -12.23 -17.14 6.74
C GLN A 429 -11.29 -18.17 6.10
N THR A 430 -10.00 -17.84 5.91
CA THR A 430 -9.00 -18.76 5.37
C THR A 430 -8.81 -19.96 6.29
N THR A 431 -8.71 -19.72 7.60
CA THR A 431 -8.64 -20.78 8.64
C THR A 431 -9.86 -21.70 8.67
N ARG A 432 -11.07 -21.20 8.37
CA ARG A 432 -12.27 -22.08 8.27
C ARG A 432 -12.27 -22.95 7.01
N LYS A 433 -11.73 -22.46 5.89
CA LYS A 433 -11.65 -23.22 4.63
C LYS A 433 -10.57 -24.30 4.67
N SER A 434 -9.42 -24.04 5.29
CA SER A 434 -8.36 -25.05 5.45
C SER A 434 -8.82 -26.25 6.31
N VAL A 435 -9.58 -26.00 7.39
CA VAL A 435 -10.17 -27.06 8.23
C VAL A 435 -11.26 -27.85 7.50
N GLY A 436 -12.03 -27.21 6.60
CA GLY A 436 -13.09 -27.87 5.82
C GLY A 436 -12.59 -28.86 4.75
N THR A 437 -11.33 -28.77 4.33
CA THR A 437 -10.80 -29.56 3.20
C THR A 437 -10.22 -30.91 3.64
N LEU A 438 -10.15 -31.20 4.94
CA LEU A 438 -9.65 -32.47 5.50
C LEU A 438 -10.73 -33.59 5.60
N LYS A 439 -12.01 -33.30 5.36
CA LYS A 439 -13.09 -34.32 5.30
C LYS A 439 -13.38 -34.74 3.85
N GLY A 440 -12.44 -35.41 3.21
CA GLY A 440 -12.62 -35.79 1.81
C GLY A 440 -11.64 -36.81 1.22
N LYS A 441 -10.96 -37.66 1.99
CA LYS A 441 -10.22 -38.79 1.41
C LYS A 441 -11.15 -39.98 1.18
N LYS A 442 -11.67 -40.08 -0.06
CA LYS A 442 -12.28 -41.29 -0.63
C LYS A 442 -11.29 -42.46 -0.51
N LYS A 443 -11.78 -43.60 0.01
CA LYS A 443 -11.13 -44.91 -0.04
C LYS A 443 -10.68 -45.23 -1.46
N VAL A 444 -9.38 -45.36 -1.67
CA VAL A 444 -8.81 -45.96 -2.89
C VAL A 444 -8.87 -47.48 -2.72
N THR A 445 -9.85 -48.11 -3.35
CA THR A 445 -9.90 -49.57 -3.52
C THR A 445 -8.85 -50.01 -4.54
N LYS A 446 -7.89 -50.85 -4.09
CA LYS A 446 -6.95 -51.60 -4.94
C LYS A 446 -7.71 -52.34 -6.05
N LYS A 447 -7.42 -52.02 -7.32
CA LYS A 447 -7.75 -52.88 -8.46
C LYS A 447 -6.48 -53.57 -8.96
N THR A 448 -6.47 -54.87 -8.80
CA THR A 448 -5.48 -55.83 -9.29
C THR A 448 -5.47 -55.83 -10.82
N VAL A 449 -4.31 -55.61 -11.43
CA VAL A 449 -4.13 -55.69 -12.89
C VAL A 449 -3.82 -57.14 -13.27
N THR A 450 -4.78 -57.82 -13.89
CA THR A 450 -4.58 -59.11 -14.56
C THR A 450 -4.30 -58.87 -16.05
N LYS A 451 -3.11 -59.29 -16.49
CA LYS A 451 -2.71 -59.40 -17.91
C LYS A 451 -3.67 -60.34 -18.64
N LYS A 452 -4.28 -59.88 -19.73
CA LYS A 452 -4.81 -60.74 -20.80
C LYS A 452 -4.24 -60.31 -22.14
N THR A 453 -3.42 -61.20 -22.67
CA THR A 453 -3.00 -61.32 -24.07
C THR A 453 -4.21 -61.60 -24.96
N THR A 454 -4.32 -60.91 -26.10
CA THR A 454 -5.18 -61.35 -27.19
C THR A 454 -4.47 -61.16 -28.53
N ALA A 455 -4.42 -62.28 -29.25
CA ALA A 455 -3.75 -62.48 -30.51
C ALA A 455 -4.49 -61.84 -31.69
N THR A 456 -3.70 -61.36 -32.64
CA THR A 456 -4.05 -61.01 -34.00
C THR A 456 -4.74 -62.15 -34.75
N LYS A 457 -5.86 -61.86 -35.42
CA LYS A 457 -6.37 -62.69 -36.52
C LYS A 457 -6.64 -61.83 -37.75
N LYS A 458 -5.87 -62.13 -38.79
CA LYS A 458 -6.04 -61.70 -40.19
C LYS A 458 -7.38 -62.22 -40.74
N THR A 459 -8.02 -61.44 -41.60
CA THR A 459 -8.67 -61.93 -42.82
C THR A 459 -8.78 -60.79 -43.84
N THR A 460 -8.25 -61.06 -45.02
CA THR A 460 -8.32 -60.26 -46.26
C THR A 460 -9.47 -60.80 -47.14
N PRO A 461 -9.71 -60.31 -48.38
CA PRO A 461 -10.92 -59.59 -48.77
C PRO A 461 -11.84 -60.38 -49.73
N ALA A 462 -13.03 -59.83 -49.98
CA ALA A 462 -13.78 -59.93 -51.24
C ALA A 462 -14.68 -58.70 -51.36
#